data_AF-A0A6A3B0Y3-F1
#
_entry.id   AF-A0A6A3B0Y3-F1
#
_cell.length_a   1.000
_cell.length_b   1.000
_cell.length_c   1.000
_cell.angle_alpha   90.00
_cell.angle_beta   90.00
_cell.angle_gamma   90.00
#
_symmetry.space_group_name_H-M   'P 1'
#
loop_
_entity.id
_entity.type
_entity.pdbx_description
1 polymer ?
#
loop_
_entity_poly.entity_id
_entity_poly.type
_entity_poly.pdbx_seq_one_letter_code
_entity_poly.pdbx_strand_id
1 'polypeptide(L)' 'MAACTSLYQVLGIPIGASNQEIKSAYRRLARVCHPDVAAIDRKDSSADEFMEIHAAYSTLSDPEKRAVYDSKVFGESNGR' A
#
# COMPACT_ATOMS: atom_id res chain seq x y z
N MET A 1 -3.53 -10.29 17.29
CA MET A 1 -3.97 -9.31 16.27
C MET A 1 -2.80 -9.06 15.35
N ALA A 2 -2.84 -9.53 14.10
CA ALA A 2 -1.73 -9.39 13.16
C ALA A 2 -1.64 -7.94 12.67
N ALA A 3 -0.96 -7.13 13.46
CA ALA A 3 -0.46 -5.82 13.08
C ALA A 3 0.96 -6.02 12.55
N CYS A 4 1.10 -6.35 11.27
CA CYS A 4 2.40 -6.38 10.58
C CYS A 4 2.18 -5.99 9.12
N THR A 5 2.49 -4.73 8.79
CA THR A 5 2.97 -4.31 7.46
C THR A 5 2.16 -4.80 6.25
N SER A 6 0.83 -4.68 6.30
CA SER A 6 0.00 -5.05 5.15
C SER A 6 -0.02 -3.92 4.11
N LEU A 7 0.01 -4.24 2.82
CA LEU A 7 -0.12 -3.25 1.72
C LEU A 7 -1.36 -2.33 1.89
N TYR A 8 -2.40 -2.85 2.54
CA TYR A 8 -3.58 -2.09 2.95
C TYR A 8 -3.25 -0.95 3.93
N GLN A 9 -2.36 -1.18 4.89
CA GLN A 9 -1.92 -0.18 5.87
C GLN A 9 -1.04 0.90 5.22
N VAL A 10 -0.21 0.54 4.24
CA VAL A 10 0.55 1.50 3.41
C VAL A 10 -0.38 2.47 2.68
N LEU A 11 -1.49 1.94 2.15
CA LEU A 11 -2.54 2.76 1.53
C LEU A 11 -3.47 3.43 2.56
N GLY A 12 -3.37 3.10 3.85
CA GLY A 12 -4.26 3.60 4.90
C GLY A 12 -5.71 3.13 4.78
N ILE A 13 -5.94 1.96 4.19
CA ILE A 13 -7.27 1.38 3.94
C ILE A 13 -7.45 0.06 4.73
N PRO A 14 -8.70 -0.35 5.01
CA PRO A 14 -8.96 -1.63 5.66
C PRO A 14 -8.68 -2.83 4.74
N ILE A 15 -8.30 -3.95 5.36
CA ILE A 15 -8.15 -5.25 4.68
C ILE A 15 -9.54 -5.66 4.18
N GLY A 16 -9.69 -5.91 2.88
CA GLY A 16 -11.00 -6.11 2.27
C GLY A 16 -11.53 -4.91 1.49
N ALA A 17 -10.82 -3.77 1.49
CA ALA A 17 -11.17 -2.61 0.69
C ALA A 17 -11.40 -2.96 -0.80
N SER A 18 -12.39 -2.29 -1.39
CA SER A 18 -12.72 -2.42 -2.81
C SER A 18 -11.70 -1.71 -3.69
N ASN A 19 -11.61 -2.10 -4.97
CA ASN A 19 -10.76 -1.42 -5.95
C ASN A 19 -10.97 0.09 -6.00
N GLN A 20 -12.20 0.56 -5.76
CA GLN A 20 -12.52 1.99 -5.69
C GLN A 20 -11.84 2.70 -4.51
N GLU A 21 -11.80 2.06 -3.34
CA GLU A 21 -11.15 2.57 -2.12
C GLU A 21 -9.63 2.60 -2.32
N ILE A 22 -9.05 1.52 -2.86
CA ILE A 22 -7.61 1.41 -3.20
C ILE A 22 -7.20 2.55 -4.14
N LYS A 23 -7.97 2.79 -5.20
CA LYS A 23 -7.69 3.84 -6.19
C LYS A 23 -7.89 5.24 -5.62
N SER A 24 -8.83 5.42 -4.70
CA SER A 24 -9.08 6.70 -4.03
C SER A 24 -7.96 7.05 -3.04
N ALA A 25 -7.52 6.07 -2.25
CA ALA A 25 -6.38 6.20 -1.34
C ALA A 25 -5.09 6.53 -2.11
N TYR A 26 -4.80 5.78 -3.19
CA TYR A 26 -3.66 6.06 -4.07
C TYR A 26 -3.66 7.50 -4.59
N ARG A 27 -4.81 7.99 -5.09
CA ARG A 27 -4.95 9.38 -5.56
C ARG A 27 -4.74 10.41 -4.45
N ARG A 28 -5.10 10.09 -3.22
CA ARG A 28 -4.96 10.98 -2.07
C ARG A 28 -3.48 11.06 -1.64
N LEU A 29 -2.83 9.91 -1.53
CA LEU A 29 -1.41 9.80 -1.16
C LEU A 29 -0.48 10.35 -2.24
N ALA A 30 -0.78 10.13 -3.53
CA ALA A 30 -0.03 10.71 -4.64
C ALA A 30 0.00 12.25 -4.63
N ARG A 31 -1.03 12.90 -4.06
CA ARG A 31 -1.02 14.35 -3.87
C ARG A 31 -0.17 14.76 -2.68
N VAL A 32 -0.11 13.94 -1.62
CA VAL A 32 0.67 14.23 -0.41
C VAL A 32 2.16 14.03 -0.65
N CYS A 33 2.53 12.98 -1.41
CA CYS A 33 3.90 12.73 -1.87
C CYS A 33 4.33 13.63 -3.06
N HIS A 34 3.48 14.55 -3.52
CA HIS A 34 3.81 15.37 -4.68
C HIS A 34 4.91 16.39 -4.32
N PRO A 35 5.98 16.52 -5.12
CA PRO A 35 7.13 17.39 -4.82
C PRO A 35 6.80 18.89 -4.80
N ASP A 36 5.59 19.29 -5.21
CA ASP A 36 5.08 20.66 -5.13
C ASP A 36 4.57 21.02 -3.72
N VAL A 37 4.14 20.01 -2.93
CA VAL A 37 3.68 20.19 -1.54
C VAL A 37 4.67 19.62 -0.52
N ALA A 38 5.47 18.63 -0.89
CA ALA A 38 6.58 18.17 -0.07
C ALA A 38 7.69 19.24 -0.10
N ALA A 39 7.76 20.04 0.96
CA ALA A 39 8.85 20.99 1.18
C ALA A 39 10.21 20.31 0.90
N ILE A 40 11.13 21.06 0.29
CA ILE A 40 12.42 20.62 -0.29
C ILE A 40 13.23 19.66 0.60
N ASP A 41 13.02 19.71 1.91
CA ASP A 41 13.66 18.87 2.94
C ASP A 41 13.13 17.42 3.03
N ARG A 42 11.91 17.14 2.54
CA ARG A 42 11.26 15.81 2.62
C ARG A 42 11.17 15.06 1.29
N LYS A 43 11.94 15.48 0.30
CA LYS A 43 11.91 14.92 -1.05
C LYS A 43 12.34 13.44 -1.08
N ASP A 44 13.25 13.05 -0.18
CA ASP A 44 13.77 11.68 -0.10
C ASP A 44 12.73 10.71 0.48
N SER A 45 12.08 11.08 1.59
CA SER A 45 11.01 10.27 2.20
C SER A 45 9.78 10.12 1.31
N SER A 46 9.46 11.13 0.49
CA SER A 46 8.30 11.09 -0.39
C SER A 46 8.45 10.09 -1.54
N ALA A 47 9.67 9.82 -1.99
CA ALA A 47 9.93 8.88 -3.07
C ALA A 47 9.75 7.42 -2.60
N ASP A 48 10.31 7.08 -1.43
CA ASP A 48 10.18 5.76 -0.82
C ASP A 48 8.71 5.44 -0.50
N GLU A 49 8.00 6.38 0.15
CA GLU A 49 6.57 6.22 0.44
C GLU A 49 5.77 6.01 -0.85
N PHE A 50 6.04 6.79 -1.90
CA PHE A 50 5.33 6.63 -3.17
C PHE A 50 5.58 5.26 -3.82
N MET A 51 6.81 4.74 -3.74
CA MET A 51 7.13 3.40 -4.23
C MET A 51 6.38 2.32 -3.47
N GLU A 52 6.30 2.41 -2.14
CA GLU A 52 5.52 1.49 -1.31
C GLU A 52 4.02 1.54 -1.66
N ILE A 53 3.47 2.75 -1.80
CA ILE A 53 2.06 2.98 -2.18
C ILE A 53 1.76 2.40 -3.56
N HIS A 54 2.69 2.57 -4.50
CA HIS A 54 2.54 2.05 -5.86
C HIS A 54 2.62 0.51 -5.88
N ALA A 55 3.56 -0.09 -5.15
CA ALA A 55 3.67 -1.54 -5.00
C ALA A 55 2.40 -2.14 -4.35
N ALA A 56 1.87 -1.46 -3.33
CA ALA A 56 0.62 -1.81 -2.67
C ALA A 56 -0.55 -1.79 -3.66
N TYR A 57 -0.71 -0.68 -4.39
CA TYR A 57 -1.75 -0.56 -5.42
C TYR A 57 -1.62 -1.63 -6.51
N SER A 58 -0.41 -1.88 -7.03
CA SER A 58 -0.17 -2.85 -8.10
C SER A 58 -0.53 -4.28 -7.70
N THR A 59 -0.33 -4.63 -6.43
CA THR A 59 -0.65 -5.96 -5.89
C THR A 59 -2.13 -6.08 -5.51
N LEU A 60 -2.73 -5.04 -4.94
CA LEU A 60 -4.13 -5.07 -4.47
C LEU A 60 -5.15 -4.80 -5.57
N SER A 61 -4.77 -4.07 -6.64
CA SER A 61 -5.65 -3.80 -7.78
C SER A 61 -5.85 -5.02 -8.67
N ASP A 62 -4.92 -5.97 -8.62
CA ASP A 62 -4.97 -7.20 -9.39
C ASP A 62 -5.47 -8.36 -8.50
N PRO A 63 -6.58 -9.02 -8.87
CA PRO A 63 -7.17 -10.07 -8.03
C PRO A 63 -6.26 -11.30 -7.89
N GLU A 64 -5.46 -11.65 -8.90
CA GLU A 64 -4.51 -12.77 -8.80
C GLU A 64 -3.37 -12.42 -7.86
N LYS A 65 -2.75 -11.25 -8.03
CA LYS A 65 -1.67 -10.80 -7.12
C LYS A 65 -2.18 -10.63 -5.70
N ARG A 66 -3.39 -10.12 -5.52
CA ARG A 66 -4.05 -10.01 -4.22
C ARG A 66 -4.23 -11.38 -3.58
N ALA A 67 -4.70 -12.39 -4.32
CA ALA A 67 -4.85 -13.74 -3.81
C ALA A 67 -3.51 -14.35 -3.37
N VAL A 68 -2.45 -14.16 -4.16
CA VAL A 68 -1.08 -14.60 -3.81
C VAL A 68 -0.57 -13.88 -2.57
N TYR A 69 -0.79 -12.57 -2.48
CA TYR A 69 -0.39 -11.77 -1.32
C TYR A 69 -1.14 -12.18 -0.06
N ASP A 70 -2.45 -12.33 -0.14
CA ASP A 70 -3.30 -12.80 0.95
C ASP A 70 -2.87 -14.20 1.40
N SER A 71 -2.62 -15.11 0.46
CA SER A 71 -2.11 -16.45 0.74
C SER A 71 -0.72 -16.45 1.39
N LYS A 72 0.15 -15.48 1.09
CA LYS A 72 1.45 -15.34 1.76
C LYS A 72 1.30 -14.76 3.15
N VAL A 73 0.61 -13.62 3.28
CA VAL A 73 0.40 -12.92 4.55
C VAL A 73 -0.33 -13.80 5.57
N PHE A 74 -1.32 -14.57 5.14
CA PHE A 74 -2.04 -15.50 6.02
C PHE A 74 -1.38 -16.89 6.10
N GLY A 75 -0.57 -17.27 5.10
CA GLY A 75 0.12 -18.57 5.05
C GLY A 75 1.45 -18.61 5.81
N GLU A 76 2.12 -17.47 6.01
CA GLU A 76 3.43 -17.38 6.69
C GLU A 76 3.36 -17.52 8.23
N SER A 77 2.24 -17.99 8.78
CA SER A 77 2.14 -18.36 10.20
C SER A 77 2.35 -19.87 10.48
N ASN A 78 2.64 -20.69 9.47
CA ASN A 78 2.78 -22.15 9.65
C ASN A 78 4.07 -22.72 9.05
N GLY A 79 5.20 -22.57 9.76
CA GLY A 79 6.39 -23.36 9.46
C GLY A 79 7.72 -22.76 9.90
N ARG A 80 8.00 -22.76 11.21
CA ARG A 80 9.35 -22.99 11.75
C ARG A 80 9.29 -23.34 13.22
#